data_AF-A0A938S498-F1
#
_entry.id   AF-A0A938S498-F1
#
_cell.length_a   1.000
_cell.length_b   1.000
_cell.length_c   1.000
_cell.angle_alpha   90.00
_cell.angle_beta   90.00
_cell.angle_gamma   90.00
#
_symmetry.space_group_name_H-M   'P 1'
#
loop_
_entity.id
_entity.type
_entity.pdbx_description
1 polymer ?
#
loop_
_entity_poly.entity_id
_entity_poly.type
_entity_poly.pdbx_seq_one_letter_code
_entity_poly.pdbx_strand_id
1 'polypeptide(L)' 'MKTSESVGLGTERWIRIPAKGVEPTTGLHRSYIYELIKAGSIRTASIKKPGALKGVRLCWLPSLLSFIERHVETTGDR' A
#
# COMPACT_ATOMS: atom_id res chain seq x y z
N MET A 1 2.72 35.70 8.29
CA MET A 1 2.39 34.42 8.95
C MET A 1 2.44 33.33 7.87
N LYS A 2 3.34 32.35 7.97
CA LYS A 2 3.37 31.22 7.03
C LYS A 2 2.40 30.17 7.55
N THR A 3 1.25 30.04 6.91
CA THR A 3 0.31 28.95 7.14
C THR A 3 1.03 27.65 6.81
N SER A 4 1.31 26.83 7.81
CA SER A 4 1.76 25.47 7.61
C SER A 4 0.58 24.67 7.08
N GLU A 5 0.45 24.57 5.77
CA GLU A 5 -0.41 23.57 5.15
C GLU A 5 0.03 22.21 5.66
N SER A 6 -0.85 21.55 6.41
CA SER A 6 -0.70 20.13 6.70
C SER A 6 -0.83 19.43 5.36
N VAL A 7 0.30 19.01 4.79
CA VAL A 7 0.34 18.23 3.55
C VAL A 7 -0.32 16.89 3.85
N GLY A 8 -1.64 16.82 3.70
CA GLY A 8 -2.36 15.57 3.62
C GLY A 8 -1.74 14.81 2.47
N LEU A 9 -1.00 13.73 2.78
CA LEU A 9 -0.40 12.91 1.75
C LEU A 9 -1.53 12.35 0.89
N GLY A 10 -1.69 12.92 -0.32
CA GLY A 10 -2.68 12.45 -1.29
C GLY A 10 -2.56 10.94 -1.52
N THR A 11 -3.66 10.31 -1.93
CA THR A 11 -3.73 8.85 -2.12
C THR A 11 -2.80 8.35 -3.23
N GLU A 12 -2.40 9.22 -4.16
CA GLU A 12 -1.49 8.91 -5.27
C GLU A 12 -0.01 8.89 -4.88
N ARG A 13 0.39 7.86 -4.13
CA ARG A 13 1.78 7.69 -3.71
C ARG A 13 2.20 6.24 -3.60
N TRP A 14 3.53 6.03 -3.64
CA TRP A 14 4.13 4.77 -3.24
C TRP A 14 4.24 4.70 -1.73
N ILE A 15 3.77 3.60 -1.14
CA ILE A 15 3.91 3.31 0.29
C ILE A 15 4.85 2.12 0.49
N ARG A 16 5.60 2.15 1.60
CA ARG A 16 6.47 1.04 1.97
C ARG A 16 5.64 -0.06 2.61
N ILE A 17 5.80 -1.29 2.13
CA ILE A 17 5.22 -2.45 2.81
C ILE A 17 5.94 -2.61 4.16
N PRO A 18 5.21 -2.73 5.28
CA PRO A 18 5.82 -2.81 6.61
C PRO A 18 6.76 -4.01 6.69
N ALA A 19 7.85 -3.86 7.45
CA ALA A 19 8.79 -4.95 7.68
C ALA A 19 8.11 -6.11 8.44
N LYS A 20 7.21 -5.77 9.37
CA LYS A 20 6.40 -6.70 10.17
C LYS A 20 5.05 -6.03 10.46
N GLY A 21 4.00 -6.83 10.63
CA GLY A 21 2.69 -6.36 11.06
C GLY A 21 1.85 -5.73 9.94
N VAL A 22 1.11 -4.69 10.31
CA VAL A 22 0.03 -4.10 9.53
C VAL A 22 0.49 -2.84 8.80
N GLU A 23 -0.02 -2.63 7.58
CA GLU A 23 0.21 -1.41 6.81
C GLU A 23 -0.66 -0.26 7.39
N PRO A 24 -0.07 0.89 7.77
CA PRO A 24 -0.78 1.93 8.53
C PRO A 24 -1.94 2.61 7.79
N THR A 25 -1.94 2.64 6.47
CA THR A 25 -2.95 3.35 5.68
C THR A 25 -4.23 2.52 5.51
N THR A 26 -4.09 1.22 5.27
CA THR A 26 -5.18 0.31 4.89
C THR A 26 -5.55 -0.69 5.96
N GLY A 27 -4.71 -0.88 6.99
CA GLY A 27 -4.95 -1.89 8.01
C GLY A 27 -4.66 -3.33 7.55
N LEU A 28 -4.20 -3.53 6.30
CA LEU A 28 -3.90 -4.87 5.79
C LEU A 28 -2.59 -5.43 6.36
N HIS A 29 -2.63 -6.70 6.77
CA HIS A 29 -1.43 -7.38 7.26
C HIS A 29 -0.43 -7.64 6.13
N ARG A 30 0.86 -7.57 6.45
CA ARG A 30 1.97 -7.81 5.51
C ARG A 30 1.79 -9.12 4.73
N SER A 31 1.44 -10.23 5.40
CA SER A 31 1.31 -11.53 4.72
C SER A 31 0.30 -11.47 3.57
N TYR A 32 -0.86 -10.87 3.82
CA TYR A 32 -1.92 -10.70 2.83
C TYR A 32 -1.48 -9.81 1.67
N ILE A 33 -0.79 -8.70 1.94
CA ILE A 33 -0.21 -7.85 0.89
C ILE A 33 0.75 -8.67 0.00
N TYR A 34 1.56 -9.57 0.56
CA TYR A 34 2.43 -10.44 -0.23
C TYR A 34 1.66 -11.49 -1.06
N GLU A 35 0.52 -11.98 -0.56
CA GLU A 35 -0.38 -12.84 -1.35
C GLU A 35 -0.94 -12.08 -2.55
N LEU A 36 -1.40 -10.84 -2.36
CA LEU A 36 -1.86 -9.98 -3.46
C LEU A 36 -0.76 -9.71 -4.49
N ILE A 37 0.48 -9.54 -4.04
CA ILE A 37 1.65 -9.38 -4.93
C ILE A 37 1.89 -10.65 -5.74
N LYS A 38 1.84 -11.81 -5.08
CA LYS A 38 2.01 -13.12 -5.75
C LYS A 38 0.90 -13.36 -6.77
N ALA A 39 -0.32 -12.91 -6.49
CA ALA A 39 -1.46 -13.00 -7.38
C ALA A 39 -1.46 -11.95 -8.51
N GLY A 40 -0.58 -10.94 -8.46
CA GLY A 40 -0.57 -9.85 -9.44
C GLY A 40 -1.75 -8.86 -9.29
N SER A 41 -2.47 -8.90 -8.17
CA SER A 41 -3.69 -8.11 -7.95
C SER A 41 -3.42 -6.63 -7.66
N ILE A 42 -2.18 -6.27 -7.32
CA ILE A 42 -1.78 -4.91 -6.96
C ILE A 42 -0.45 -4.52 -7.60
N ARG A 43 -0.32 -3.23 -7.95
CA ARG A 43 0.92 -2.67 -8.52
C ARG A 43 1.99 -2.49 -7.45
N THR A 44 3.17 -3.06 -7.69
CA THR A 44 4.32 -2.97 -6.77
C THR A 44 5.62 -2.66 -7.49
N ALA A 45 6.60 -2.17 -6.73
CA ALA A 45 7.95 -1.91 -7.21
C ALA A 45 8.97 -2.39 -6.17
N SER A 46 10.13 -2.84 -6.64
CA SER A 46 11.26 -3.16 -5.77
C SER A 46 12.40 -2.20 -6.05
N ILE A 47 12.71 -1.34 -5.08
CA ILE A 47 13.86 -0.44 -5.16
C ILE A 47 15.07 -1.14 -4.55
N LYS A 48 16.14 -1.24 -5.32
CA LYS A 48 17.34 -1.95 -4.93
C LYS A 48 18.57 -1.26 -5.52
N LYS A 49 19.61 -1.07 -4.71
CA LYS A 49 20.91 -0.59 -5.20
C LYS A 49 21.56 -1.67 -6.10
N PRO A 50 22.30 -1.29 -7.15
CA PRO A 50 23.11 -2.24 -7.91
C PRO A 50 24.00 -3.08 -6.98
N GLY A 51 24.08 -4.38 -7.20
CA GLY A 51 24.89 -5.31 -6.39
C GLY A 51 24.34 -5.65 -4.99
N ALA A 52 23.27 -5.00 -4.50
CA ALA A 52 22.68 -5.38 -3.22
C ALA A 52 22.12 -6.81 -3.27
N LEU A 53 21.93 -7.47 -2.13
CA LEU A 53 21.15 -8.72 -2.06
C LEU A 53 19.66 -8.44 -1.84
N LYS A 54 19.36 -7.51 -0.93
CA LYS A 54 18.00 -7.14 -0.51
C LYS A 54 17.60 -5.76 -1.05
N GLY A 55 16.31 -5.61 -1.34
CA GLY A 55 15.70 -4.33 -1.74
C GLY A 55 14.53 -3.96 -0.84
N VAL A 56 13.97 -2.77 -1.06
CA VAL A 56 12.75 -2.31 -0.40
C VAL A 56 11.58 -2.47 -1.37
N ARG A 57 10.53 -3.16 -0.93
CA ARG A 57 9.31 -3.32 -1.71
C ARG A 57 8.30 -2.23 -1.36
N LEU A 58 7.80 -1.59 -2.40
CA LEU A 58 6.79 -0.55 -2.35
C LEU A 58 5.51 -1.04 -3.02
N CYS A 59 4.39 -0.53 -2.54
CA CYS A 59 3.07 -0.72 -3.12
C CYS A 59 2.53 0.63 -3.61
N TRP A 60 1.91 0.65 -4.79
CA TRP A 60 1.19 1.83 -5.27
C TRP A 60 -0.16 1.91 -4.54
N LEU A 61 -0.30 2.85 -3.61
CA LEU A 61 -1.46 2.92 -2.71
C LEU A 61 -2.81 2.95 -3.45
N PRO A 62 -2.99 3.71 -4.56
CA PRO A 62 -4.25 3.68 -5.30
C PRO A 62 -4.62 2.29 -5.81
N SER A 63 -3.64 1.49 -6.25
CA SER A 63 -3.91 0.12 -6.70
C SER A 63 -4.37 -0.79 -5.56
N LEU A 64 -3.88 -0.57 -4.34
CA LEU A 64 -4.29 -1.32 -3.15
C LEU A 64 -5.69 -0.88 -2.70
N LEU A 65 -5.96 0.42 -2.68
CA LEU A 65 -7.29 0.96 -2.36
C LEU A 65 -8.33 0.48 -3.37
N SER A 66 -8.05 0.56 -4.68
CA SER A 66 -8.96 0.02 -5.71
C SER A 66 -9.15 -1.50 -5.62
N PHE A 67 -8.17 -2.24 -5.07
CA PHE A 67 -8.40 -3.64 -4.74
C PHE A 67 -9.41 -3.78 -3.61
N ILE A 68 -9.24 -3.03 -2.51
CA ILE A 68 -10.15 -3.04 -1.37
C ILE A 68 -11.57 -2.67 -1.81
N GLU A 69 -11.75 -1.53 -2.50
CA GLU A 69 -13.06 -1.05 -2.95
C GLU A 69 -13.84 -2.09 -3.79
N ARG A 70 -13.15 -2.89 -4.61
CA ARG A 70 -13.79 -3.95 -5.42
C ARG A 70 -14.24 -5.16 -4.60
N HIS A 71 -13.73 -5.32 -3.38
CA HIS A 71 -13.99 -6.47 -2.51
C HIS A 71 -14.70 -6.09 -1.21
N VAL A 72 -14.99 -4.81 -0.99
CA VAL A 72 -15.90 -4.39 0.07
C VAL A 72 -17.28 -4.92 -0.29
N GLU A 73 -17.79 -5.86 0.50
CA GLU A 73 -19.19 -6.24 0.43
C GLU A 73 -20.02 -5.04 0.87
N THR A 74 -20.96 -4.61 0.03
CA THR A 74 -21.95 -3.61 0.44
C THR A 74 -22.83 -4.28 1.47
N THR A 75 -22.52 -4.09 2.75
CA THR A 75 -23.48 -4.37 3.82
C THR A 75 -24.65 -3.43 3.60
N GLY A 76 -25.68 -3.89 2.89
CA GLY A 76 -26.95 -3.18 2.83
C GLY A 76 -27.43 -2.99 4.26
N ASP A 77 -27.73 -1.74 4.63
CA ASP A 77 -28.31 -1.35 5.91
C ASP A 77 -29.35 -2.39 6.34
N ARG A 78 -29.06 -3.09 7.43
CA ARG A 78 -30.04 -3.85 8.20
C ARG A 78 -30.47 -3.01 9.39
#